data_AF-A0A2E4P6Y9-F1
#
_entry.id   AF-A0A2E4P6Y9-F1
#
_cell.length_a   1.000
_cell.length_b   1.000
_cell.length_c   1.000
_cell.angle_alpha   90.00
_cell.angle_beta   90.00
_cell.angle_gamma   90.00
#
_symmetry.space_group_name_H-M   'P 1'
#
loop_
_entity.id
_entity.type
_entity.pdbx_description
1 polymer ?
#
loop_
_entity_poly.entity_id
_entity_poly.type
_entity_poly.pdbx_seq_one_letter_code
_entity_poly.pdbx_strand_id
1 'polypeptide(L)'
;MKNFTFLFVLVSFTGFCQTRLISHKSHSGSTATFTTALKNNLFDSDASNFGVAPIRTVKTAQLDSVIFISHDKAVMVTSEYCHTEDMRGRAKEDNEKAERTLWKAGRDTVYNHPLFSRNHSLDSIRSVLKNDYFFKNDIDNTVFIGYDNKTKKYEREEKKRKKSTFYVGRTGNDNFPSKPMLVFILALLSAVFGCMLYLIYKTRGSRTATL
;
A
#
# COMPACT_ATOMS: atom_id res chain seq x y z
N MET A 1 52.46 -38.80 2.86
CA MET A 1 52.32 -37.81 1.76
C MET A 1 50.88 -37.66 1.26
N LYS A 2 49.86 -37.65 2.15
CA LYS A 2 48.43 -37.61 1.76
C LYS A 2 47.73 -36.28 2.08
N ASN A 3 48.40 -35.40 2.84
CA ASN A 3 47.81 -34.16 3.36
C ASN A 3 48.14 -32.91 2.52
N PHE A 4 49.02 -33.03 1.52
CA PHE A 4 49.38 -31.91 0.63
C PHE A 4 48.40 -31.73 -0.54
N THR A 5 47.66 -32.77 -0.91
CA THR A 5 46.72 -32.73 -2.03
C THR A 5 45.56 -31.77 -1.78
N PHE A 6 45.14 -31.63 -0.51
CA PHE A 6 44.05 -30.72 -0.13
C PHE A 6 44.46 -29.24 -0.19
N LEU A 7 45.74 -28.94 0.09
CA LEU A 7 46.27 -27.57 0.03
C LEU A 7 46.31 -27.05 -1.43
N PHE A 8 46.62 -27.91 -2.39
CA PHE A 8 46.66 -27.56 -3.81
C PHE A 8 45.28 -27.23 -4.40
N VAL A 9 44.23 -27.86 -3.86
CA VAL A 9 42.84 -27.59 -4.27
C VAL A 9 42.37 -26.22 -3.80
N LEU A 10 42.75 -25.79 -2.59
CA LEU A 10 42.35 -24.48 -2.04
C LEU A 10 43.01 -23.28 -2.74
N VAL A 11 44.24 -23.42 -3.22
CA VAL A 11 44.95 -22.33 -3.93
C VAL A 11 44.34 -22.06 -5.32
N SER A 12 43.67 -23.04 -5.92
CA SER A 12 43.09 -22.88 -7.27
C SER A 12 41.86 -21.96 -7.31
N PHE A 13 41.27 -21.59 -6.16
CA PHE A 13 40.05 -20.79 -6.08
C PHE A 13 40.25 -19.28 -5.96
N THR A 14 41.49 -18.80 -5.77
CA THR A 14 41.76 -17.35 -5.54
C THR A 14 42.05 -16.55 -6.81
N GLY A 15 41.98 -17.16 -8.00
CA GLY A 15 42.59 -16.63 -9.21
C GLY A 15 41.78 -15.69 -10.12
N PHE A 16 40.47 -15.49 -9.96
CA PHE A 16 39.64 -14.93 -11.05
C PHE A 16 38.76 -13.72 -10.74
N CYS A 17 39.07 -12.94 -9.71
CA CYS A 17 38.33 -11.72 -9.38
C CYS A 17 39.06 -10.40 -9.70
N GLN A 18 39.94 -10.37 -10.70
CA GLN A 18 40.48 -9.10 -11.20
C GLN A 18 39.65 -8.57 -12.36
N THR A 19 39.26 -7.30 -12.30
CA THR A 19 38.66 -6.64 -13.47
C THR A 19 39.71 -6.53 -14.57
N ARG A 20 39.29 -6.60 -15.84
CA ARG A 20 40.21 -6.53 -16.99
C ARG A 20 41.09 -5.28 -16.97
N LEU A 21 40.57 -4.16 -16.48
CA LEU A 21 41.34 -2.92 -16.31
C LEU A 21 42.46 -3.07 -15.26
N ILE A 22 42.15 -3.71 -14.13
CA ILE A 22 43.13 -3.96 -13.07
C ILE A 22 44.21 -4.95 -13.55
N SER A 23 43.82 -6.02 -14.25
CA SER A 23 44.76 -6.99 -14.83
C SER A 23 45.66 -6.36 -15.90
N HIS A 24 45.10 -5.51 -16.77
CA HIS A 24 45.89 -4.79 -17.77
C HIS A 24 46.92 -3.86 -17.12
N LYS A 25 46.52 -3.13 -16.06
CA LYS A 25 47.40 -2.23 -15.34
C LYS A 25 48.44 -2.97 -14.48
N SER A 26 48.09 -4.09 -13.86
CA SER A 26 49.00 -4.87 -13.01
C SER A 26 50.08 -5.60 -13.80
N HIS A 27 49.78 -6.02 -15.03
CA HIS A 27 50.73 -6.69 -15.92
C HIS A 27 51.45 -5.75 -16.89
N SER A 28 51.43 -4.43 -16.64
CA SER A 28 52.08 -3.42 -17.49
C SER A 28 51.68 -3.52 -18.97
N GLY A 29 50.41 -3.83 -19.23
CA GLY A 29 49.89 -3.93 -20.59
C GLY A 29 49.95 -2.58 -21.32
N SER A 30 50.10 -2.62 -22.64
CA SER A 30 50.07 -1.41 -23.47
C SER A 30 48.67 -0.80 -23.52
N THR A 31 48.54 0.50 -23.25
CA THR A 31 47.25 1.21 -23.33
C THR A 31 46.67 1.18 -24.75
N ALA A 32 47.52 1.14 -25.79
CA ALA A 32 47.10 1.04 -27.18
C ALA A 32 46.41 -0.30 -27.49
N THR A 33 46.87 -1.40 -26.91
CA THR A 33 46.25 -2.72 -27.13
C THR A 33 44.93 -2.85 -26.37
N PHE A 34 44.84 -2.29 -25.15
CA PHE A 34 43.59 -2.28 -24.38
C PHE A 34 42.51 -1.42 -25.04
N THR A 35 42.87 -0.24 -25.53
CA THR A 35 41.93 0.64 -26.25
C THR A 35 41.46 0.01 -27.56
N THR A 36 42.34 -0.68 -28.28
CA THR A 36 41.96 -1.45 -29.48
C THR A 36 41.04 -2.63 -29.13
N ALA A 37 41.34 -3.35 -28.03
CA ALA A 37 40.51 -4.45 -27.54
C ALA A 37 39.10 -4.00 -27.16
N LEU A 38 38.99 -2.84 -26.50
CA LEU A 38 37.72 -2.22 -26.11
C LEU A 38 36.95 -1.69 -27.32
N LYS A 39 37.63 -0.99 -28.24
CA LYS A 39 37.01 -0.38 -29.43
C LYS A 39 36.46 -1.42 -30.40
N ASN A 40 37.16 -2.54 -30.57
CA ASN A 40 36.76 -3.61 -31.48
C ASN A 40 35.88 -4.67 -30.80
N ASN A 41 35.46 -4.45 -29.54
CA ASN A 41 34.61 -5.36 -28.77
C ASN A 41 35.07 -6.83 -28.84
N LEU A 42 36.39 -7.09 -28.79
CA LEU A 42 36.99 -8.42 -29.00
C LEU A 42 36.60 -9.48 -27.96
N PHE A 43 35.84 -9.08 -26.94
CA PHE A 43 35.50 -9.91 -25.79
C PHE A 43 34.08 -9.64 -25.27
N ASP A 44 33.15 -9.31 -26.16
CA ASP A 44 31.72 -9.08 -25.89
C ASP A 44 31.46 -8.13 -24.70
N SER A 45 32.26 -7.07 -24.59
CA SER A 45 32.04 -5.98 -23.63
C SER A 45 30.67 -5.34 -23.77
N ASP A 46 30.07 -5.32 -24.97
CA ASP A 46 28.73 -4.77 -25.19
C ASP A 46 27.63 -5.60 -24.50
N ALA A 47 27.85 -6.90 -24.31
CA ALA A 47 26.93 -7.79 -23.58
C ALA A 47 27.19 -7.80 -22.07
N SER A 48 28.30 -7.18 -21.62
CA SER A 48 28.67 -7.14 -20.21
C SER A 48 28.01 -5.93 -19.54
N ASN A 49 27.19 -6.17 -18.52
CA ASN A 49 26.52 -5.10 -17.79
C ASN A 49 27.42 -4.40 -16.75
N PHE A 50 28.70 -4.76 -16.62
CA PHE A 50 29.69 -4.15 -15.71
C PHE A 50 29.22 -3.98 -14.25
N GLY A 51 28.29 -4.81 -13.77
CA GLY A 51 27.71 -4.63 -12.42
C GLY A 51 26.74 -3.45 -12.31
N VAL A 52 26.21 -2.96 -13.44
CA VAL A 52 25.07 -2.03 -13.47
C VAL A 52 23.95 -2.62 -12.63
N ALA A 53 23.50 -1.85 -11.65
CA ALA A 53 22.40 -2.25 -10.79
C ALA A 53 21.16 -2.57 -11.64
N PRO A 54 20.40 -3.62 -11.29
CA PRO A 54 19.18 -3.96 -12.01
C PRO A 54 18.20 -2.78 -11.99
N ILE A 55 17.54 -2.53 -13.12
CA ILE A 55 16.51 -1.49 -13.23
C ILE A 55 15.39 -1.83 -12.24
N ARG A 56 15.02 -0.85 -11.41
CA ARG A 56 13.93 -1.00 -10.44
C ARG A 56 12.60 -1.10 -11.18
N THR A 57 12.10 -2.32 -11.38
CA THR A 57 10.72 -2.57 -11.83
C THR A 57 9.77 -2.52 -10.64
N VAL A 58 8.69 -1.75 -10.76
CA VAL A 58 7.63 -1.67 -9.75
C VAL A 58 6.84 -2.98 -9.76
N LYS A 59 7.06 -3.83 -8.76
CA LYS A 59 6.38 -5.14 -8.63
C LYS A 59 5.28 -5.15 -7.58
N THR A 60 5.11 -4.06 -6.84
CA THR A 60 4.19 -3.97 -5.69
C THR A 60 2.92 -3.17 -5.97
N ALA A 61 2.73 -2.69 -7.20
CA ALA A 61 1.56 -1.87 -7.52
C ALA A 61 0.29 -2.73 -7.60
N GLN A 62 -0.77 -2.25 -6.95
CA GLN A 62 -2.14 -2.74 -7.11
C GLN A 62 -3.03 -1.65 -7.69
N LEU A 63 -3.90 -2.02 -8.61
CA LEU A 63 -4.86 -1.11 -9.23
C LEU A 63 -6.21 -1.25 -8.54
N ASP A 64 -6.54 -0.27 -7.69
CA ASP A 64 -7.78 -0.29 -6.91
C ASP A 64 -8.97 0.21 -7.73
N SER A 65 -8.78 1.34 -8.42
CA SER A 65 -9.84 1.92 -9.24
C SER A 65 -9.33 2.79 -10.38
N VAL A 66 -10.14 2.87 -11.44
CA VAL A 66 -9.95 3.81 -12.55
C VAL A 66 -11.24 4.61 -12.73
N ILE A 67 -11.13 5.92 -12.72
CA ILE A 67 -12.25 6.85 -12.83
C ILE A 67 -12.10 7.60 -14.14
N PHE A 68 -13.04 7.39 -15.06
CA PHE A 68 -13.13 8.15 -16.29
C PHE A 68 -13.59 9.57 -15.98
N ILE A 69 -12.86 10.57 -16.49
CA ILE A 69 -13.22 12.00 -16.35
C ILE A 69 -13.60 12.57 -17.71
N SER A 70 -12.74 12.40 -18.71
CA SER A 70 -12.93 12.93 -20.07
C SER A 70 -12.06 12.17 -21.08
N HIS A 71 -12.24 12.47 -22.37
CA HIS A 71 -11.51 11.86 -23.49
C HIS A 71 -9.97 11.96 -23.41
N ASP A 72 -9.47 12.88 -22.59
CA ASP A 72 -8.04 13.16 -22.40
C ASP A 72 -7.58 12.88 -20.96
N LYS A 73 -8.49 12.56 -20.02
CA LYS A 73 -8.15 12.45 -18.59
C LYS A 73 -8.87 11.30 -17.92
N ALA A 74 -8.11 10.55 -17.14
CA ALA A 74 -8.63 9.58 -16.19
C ALA A 74 -7.85 9.68 -14.88
N VAL A 75 -8.50 9.28 -13.79
CA VAL A 75 -7.86 9.20 -12.49
C VAL A 75 -7.62 7.74 -12.17
N MET A 76 -6.36 7.39 -11.96
CA MET A 76 -5.92 6.07 -11.55
C MET A 76 -5.65 6.08 -10.05
N VAL A 77 -6.22 5.12 -9.33
CA VAL A 77 -5.99 4.94 -7.90
C VAL A 77 -5.30 3.60 -7.72
N THR A 78 -4.11 3.65 -7.14
CA THR A 78 -3.27 2.48 -6.92
C THR A 78 -2.81 2.39 -5.48
N SER A 79 -2.80 1.20 -4.93
CA SER A 79 -2.26 0.91 -3.61
C SER A 79 -0.96 0.11 -3.72
N GLU A 80 -0.25 0.01 -2.60
CA GLU A 80 0.94 -0.83 -2.50
C GLU A 80 0.60 -2.19 -1.88
N TYR A 81 1.03 -3.24 -2.56
CA TYR A 81 1.07 -4.61 -2.08
C TYR A 81 2.48 -4.94 -1.59
N CYS A 82 2.67 -4.93 -0.28
CA CYS A 82 3.91 -5.40 0.33
C CYS A 82 3.70 -6.75 1.02
N HIS A 83 4.52 -7.74 0.67
CA HIS A 83 4.85 -8.81 1.61
C HIS A 83 6.03 -8.39 2.49
N THR A 84 6.09 -8.93 3.69
CA THR A 84 7.18 -8.73 4.66
C THR A 84 8.56 -9.05 4.08
N GLU A 85 8.63 -9.92 3.06
CA GLU A 85 9.87 -10.30 2.38
C GLU A 85 10.38 -9.23 1.40
N ASP A 86 9.48 -8.45 0.79
CA ASP A 86 9.80 -7.38 -0.16
C ASP A 86 10.41 -6.13 0.51
N MET A 87 10.26 -6.01 1.84
CA MET A 87 10.77 -4.87 2.61
C MET A 87 12.29 -4.93 2.85
N ARG A 88 12.95 -6.07 2.61
CA ARG A 88 14.41 -6.22 2.87
C ARG A 88 15.31 -5.43 1.91
N GLY A 89 14.75 -4.88 0.82
CA GLY A 89 15.49 -4.10 -0.18
C GLY A 89 15.15 -2.61 -0.22
N ARG A 90 14.22 -2.13 0.62
CA ARG A 90 13.96 -0.68 0.74
C ARG A 90 15.06 -0.03 1.58
N ALA A 91 16.23 0.12 0.97
CA ALA A 91 17.13 1.17 1.39
C ALA A 91 16.32 2.47 1.38
N LYS A 92 16.28 3.15 2.53
CA LYS A 92 15.93 4.57 2.62
C LYS A 92 16.91 5.31 1.74
N GLU A 93 16.63 5.39 0.44
CA GLU A 93 17.39 6.23 -0.45
C GLU A 93 16.76 7.60 -0.40
N ASP A 94 17.43 8.47 0.34
CA ASP A 94 17.20 9.91 0.46
C ASP A 94 17.47 10.65 -0.89
N ASN A 95 17.17 10.01 -2.02
CA ASN A 95 17.30 10.56 -3.37
C ASN A 95 15.94 11.08 -3.83
N GLU A 96 15.62 12.29 -3.37
CA GLU A 96 14.44 13.09 -3.73
C GLU A 96 14.23 13.25 -5.26
N LYS A 97 15.28 13.00 -6.07
CA LYS A 97 15.22 12.99 -7.54
C LYS A 97 14.81 11.64 -8.16
N ALA A 98 15.19 10.50 -7.57
CA ALA A 98 14.77 9.18 -8.07
C ALA A 98 13.30 8.88 -7.71
N GLU A 99 12.81 9.49 -6.62
CA GLU A 99 11.41 9.41 -6.20
C GLU A 99 10.41 10.02 -7.20
N ARG A 100 10.84 10.96 -8.05
CA ARG A 100 9.91 11.64 -8.99
C ARG A 100 9.59 10.81 -10.22
N THR A 101 10.45 9.84 -10.56
CA THR A 101 10.29 8.95 -11.73
C THR A 101 9.69 7.59 -11.38
N LEU A 102 9.70 7.22 -10.11
CA LEU A 102 9.16 5.93 -9.66
C LEU A 102 7.71 6.13 -9.22
N TRP A 103 6.85 5.19 -9.62
CA TRP A 103 5.46 5.14 -9.20
C TRP A 103 5.34 5.19 -7.67
N LYS A 104 4.32 5.89 -7.17
CA LYS A 104 3.95 5.93 -5.75
C LYS A 104 2.48 5.53 -5.61
N ALA A 105 2.17 4.81 -4.53
CA ALA A 105 0.79 4.53 -4.16
C ALA A 105 0.03 5.83 -3.90
N GLY A 106 -1.24 5.84 -4.28
CA GLY A 106 -2.11 6.99 -4.17
C GLY A 106 -2.97 7.17 -5.42
N ARG A 107 -3.41 8.42 -5.59
CA ARG A 107 -4.24 8.85 -6.70
C ARG A 107 -3.39 9.66 -7.66
N ASP A 108 -3.37 9.26 -8.92
CA ASP A 108 -2.67 9.98 -9.98
C ASP A 108 -3.61 10.28 -11.15
N THR A 109 -3.38 11.40 -11.82
CA THR A 109 -4.15 11.81 -13.00
C THR A 109 -3.36 11.44 -14.24
N VAL A 110 -3.94 10.56 -15.05
CA VAL A 110 -3.33 10.08 -16.28
C VAL A 110 -3.93 10.84 -17.46
N TYR A 111 -3.06 11.49 -18.23
CA TYR A 111 -3.43 12.29 -19.39
C TYR A 111 -3.20 11.50 -20.68
N ASN A 112 -4.17 11.55 -21.61
CA ASN A 112 -4.11 10.93 -22.93
C ASN A 112 -3.71 9.45 -22.91
N HIS A 113 -4.06 8.72 -21.85
CA HIS A 113 -3.76 7.31 -21.73
C HIS A 113 -4.57 6.53 -22.77
N PRO A 114 -3.95 5.72 -23.63
CA PRO A 114 -4.65 5.04 -24.71
C PRO A 114 -5.75 4.10 -24.19
N LEU A 115 -5.57 3.55 -22.99
CA LEU A 115 -6.50 2.62 -22.36
C LEU A 115 -7.53 3.28 -21.44
N PHE A 116 -7.20 4.40 -20.80
CA PHE A 116 -8.03 4.98 -19.73
C PHE A 116 -8.65 6.33 -20.11
N SER A 117 -8.03 7.09 -21.00
CA SER A 117 -8.60 8.37 -21.40
C SER A 117 -9.72 8.21 -22.43
N ARG A 118 -9.94 7.02 -23.01
CA ARG A 118 -11.07 6.78 -23.94
C ARG A 118 -12.11 5.89 -23.28
N ASN A 119 -13.38 6.12 -23.61
CA ASN A 119 -14.48 5.26 -23.19
C ASN A 119 -14.45 3.94 -23.99
N HIS A 120 -13.57 3.03 -23.58
CA HIS A 120 -13.51 1.66 -24.10
C HIS A 120 -14.47 0.76 -23.33
N SER A 121 -14.84 -0.38 -23.93
CA SER A 121 -15.60 -1.40 -23.22
C SER A 121 -14.78 -1.97 -22.05
N LEU A 122 -15.46 -2.25 -20.93
CA LEU A 122 -14.79 -2.78 -19.74
C LEU A 122 -14.08 -4.11 -20.00
N ASP A 123 -14.65 -4.97 -20.83
CA ASP A 123 -14.04 -6.26 -21.15
C ASP A 123 -12.72 -6.08 -21.91
N SER A 124 -12.66 -5.09 -22.81
CA SER A 124 -11.42 -4.73 -23.50
C SER A 124 -10.38 -4.18 -22.52
N ILE A 125 -10.80 -3.32 -21.60
CA ILE A 125 -9.88 -2.75 -20.60
C ILE A 125 -9.32 -3.86 -19.71
N ARG A 126 -10.16 -4.75 -19.20
CA ARG A 126 -9.74 -5.89 -18.36
C ARG A 126 -8.79 -6.82 -19.11
N SER A 127 -9.06 -7.11 -20.37
CA SER A 127 -8.20 -7.98 -21.18
C SER A 127 -6.80 -7.40 -21.33
N VAL A 128 -6.69 -6.11 -21.69
CA VAL A 128 -5.40 -5.43 -21.80
C VAL A 128 -4.68 -5.38 -20.46
N LEU A 129 -5.38 -5.09 -19.36
CA LEU A 129 -4.76 -5.05 -18.03
C LEU A 129 -4.24 -6.42 -17.56
N LYS A 130 -4.88 -7.52 -17.96
CA LYS A 130 -4.44 -8.87 -17.61
C LYS A 130 -3.24 -9.33 -18.43
N ASN A 131 -3.14 -8.89 -19.68
CA ASN A 131 -2.10 -9.35 -20.62
C ASN A 131 -0.85 -8.45 -20.62
N ASP A 132 -1.06 -7.13 -20.57
CA ASP A 132 0.00 -6.15 -20.85
C ASP A 132 0.49 -5.44 -19.59
N TYR A 133 -0.24 -5.54 -18.48
CA TYR A 133 0.10 -4.89 -17.21
C TYR A 133 0.38 -5.92 -16.11
N PHE A 134 1.26 -5.54 -15.18
CA PHE A 134 1.76 -6.42 -14.13
C PHE A 134 1.27 -6.01 -12.73
N PHE A 135 0.00 -5.60 -12.61
CA PHE A 135 -0.60 -5.32 -11.31
C PHE A 135 -0.73 -6.59 -10.48
N LYS A 136 -0.53 -6.48 -9.16
CA LYS A 136 -0.52 -7.65 -8.28
C LYS A 136 -1.89 -8.20 -7.94
N ASN A 137 -2.91 -7.35 -7.93
CA ASN A 137 -4.28 -7.78 -7.67
C ASN A 137 -4.89 -8.41 -8.93
N ASP A 138 -5.90 -9.25 -8.72
CA ASP A 138 -6.79 -9.63 -9.80
C ASP A 138 -7.51 -8.38 -10.32
N ILE A 139 -7.44 -8.17 -11.64
CA ILE A 139 -8.07 -7.06 -12.35
C ILE A 139 -9.59 -7.11 -12.23
N ASP A 140 -10.18 -8.29 -12.00
CA ASP A 140 -11.63 -8.42 -11.81
C ASP A 140 -12.11 -7.76 -10.51
N ASN A 141 -11.21 -7.52 -9.55
CA ASN A 141 -11.51 -6.78 -8.32
C ASN A 141 -11.34 -5.25 -8.47
N THR A 142 -10.78 -4.77 -9.57
CA THR A 142 -10.59 -3.34 -9.83
C THR A 142 -11.92 -2.66 -10.13
N VAL A 143 -12.15 -1.50 -9.51
CA VAL A 143 -13.38 -0.72 -9.68
C VAL A 143 -13.22 0.28 -10.83
N PHE A 144 -14.02 0.13 -11.87
CA PHE A 144 -14.06 1.08 -12.99
C PHE A 144 -15.28 1.98 -12.85
N ILE A 145 -15.09 3.30 -12.77
CA ILE A 145 -16.15 4.29 -12.59
C ILE A 145 -16.24 5.15 -13.86
N GLY A 146 -17.45 5.36 -14.40
CA GLY A 146 -17.68 6.21 -15.57
C GLY A 146 -17.41 5.54 -16.92
N TYR A 147 -16.99 4.28 -16.92
CA TYR A 147 -17.00 3.41 -18.10
C TYR A 147 -18.35 2.69 -18.20
N ASP A 148 -18.64 2.06 -19.35
CA ASP A 148 -19.84 1.25 -19.63
C ASP A 148 -19.96 0.02 -18.69
N ASN A 149 -20.13 0.29 -17.39
CA ASN A 149 -20.80 -0.60 -16.47
C ASN A 149 -22.26 -0.54 -16.88
N LYS A 150 -22.73 -1.51 -17.69
CA LYS A 150 -24.13 -1.93 -17.58
C LYS A 150 -24.39 -2.06 -16.10
N THR A 151 -25.18 -1.15 -15.54
CA THR A 151 -25.34 -0.91 -14.10
C THR A 151 -25.32 -2.23 -13.34
N LYS A 152 -24.15 -2.66 -12.87
CA LYS A 152 -24.10 -3.59 -11.75
C LYS A 152 -24.65 -2.72 -10.64
N LYS A 153 -25.93 -2.94 -10.31
CA LYS A 153 -26.45 -2.53 -9.03
C LYS A 153 -25.46 -3.12 -8.03
N TYR A 154 -24.56 -2.28 -7.55
CA TYR A 154 -23.83 -2.59 -6.34
C TYR A 154 -24.95 -2.73 -5.32
N GLU A 155 -25.35 -3.97 -5.04
CA GLU A 155 -25.94 -4.26 -3.75
C GLU A 155 -24.89 -3.72 -2.79
N ARG A 156 -25.25 -2.59 -2.17
CA ARG A 156 -24.49 -2.03 -1.09
C ARG A 156 -24.45 -3.16 -0.08
N GLU A 157 -23.36 -3.92 -0.06
CA GLU A 157 -23.06 -4.76 1.09
C GLU A 157 -23.01 -3.77 2.24
N GLU A 158 -24.11 -3.73 2.98
CA GLU A 158 -24.17 -2.99 4.22
C GLU A 158 -23.06 -3.58 5.05
N LYS A 159 -21.91 -2.89 5.09
CA LYS A 159 -20.88 -3.12 6.10
C LYS A 159 -21.65 -3.24 7.39
N LYS A 160 -21.81 -4.45 7.91
CA LYS A 160 -22.44 -4.71 9.21
C LYS A 160 -21.64 -3.87 10.19
N ARG A 161 -22.12 -2.66 10.46
CA ARG A 161 -21.55 -1.77 11.45
C ARG A 161 -21.57 -2.61 12.71
N LYS A 162 -20.40 -2.98 13.22
CA LYS A 162 -20.28 -3.51 14.58
C LYS A 162 -21.06 -2.53 15.44
N LYS A 163 -22.19 -3.00 15.99
CA LYS A 163 -23.08 -2.16 16.79
C LYS A 163 -22.24 -1.63 17.93
N SER A 164 -21.91 -0.34 17.88
CA SER A 164 -21.42 0.37 19.05
C SER A 164 -22.51 0.24 20.11
N THR A 165 -22.16 -0.23 21.29
CA THR A 165 -23.05 -0.40 22.45
C THR A 165 -23.62 0.91 23.00
N PHE A 166 -23.32 2.05 22.38
CA PHE A 166 -23.91 3.33 22.72
C PHE A 166 -25.15 3.62 21.87
N TYR A 167 -26.30 3.56 22.53
CA TYR A 167 -27.58 4.05 22.03
C TYR A 167 -27.50 5.58 21.86
N VAL A 168 -27.25 6.05 20.64
CA VAL A 168 -27.57 7.44 20.26
C VAL A 168 -28.91 7.38 19.56
N GLY A 169 -29.94 7.90 20.22
CA GLY A 169 -31.33 7.86 19.76
C GLY A 169 -31.48 8.44 18.35
N ARG A 170 -31.90 7.60 17.41
CA ARG A 170 -32.26 7.99 16.05
C ARG A 170 -33.71 8.50 16.07
N THR A 171 -33.89 9.75 15.70
CA THR A 171 -35.19 10.41 15.52
C THR A 171 -35.95 9.73 14.39
N GLY A 172 -36.99 8.96 14.71
CA GLY A 172 -37.84 8.33 13.70
C GLY A 172 -38.76 7.24 14.22
N ASN A 173 -39.11 7.25 15.52
CA ASN A 173 -40.17 6.40 16.03
C ASN A 173 -41.01 7.22 17.02
N ASP A 174 -42.30 7.29 16.75
CA ASP A 174 -43.21 8.34 17.21
C ASP A 174 -43.69 8.15 18.66
N ASN A 175 -43.03 7.25 19.39
CA ASN A 175 -43.35 6.89 20.78
C ASN A 175 -42.30 7.34 21.79
N PHE A 176 -41.33 8.18 21.38
CA PHE A 176 -40.36 8.73 22.33
C PHE A 176 -40.95 9.94 23.05
N PRO A 177 -40.93 9.99 24.40
CA PRO A 177 -41.45 11.13 25.14
C PRO A 177 -40.77 12.41 24.67
N SER A 178 -41.58 13.44 24.44
CA SER A 178 -41.08 14.72 23.95
C SER A 178 -39.99 15.25 24.89
N LYS A 179 -39.03 16.02 24.34
CA LYS A 179 -37.93 16.61 25.15
C LYS A 179 -38.40 17.25 26.47
N PRO A 180 -39.52 18.02 26.55
CA PRO A 180 -39.99 18.54 27.84
C PRO A 180 -40.48 17.45 28.80
N MET A 181 -41.06 16.36 28.30
CA MET A 181 -41.49 15.23 29.11
C MET A 181 -40.30 14.48 29.73
N LEU A 182 -39.19 14.35 29.00
CA LEU A 182 -37.95 13.77 29.54
C LEU A 182 -37.34 14.61 30.66
N VAL A 183 -37.32 15.92 30.51
CA VAL A 183 -36.84 16.84 31.55
C VAL A 183 -37.72 16.73 32.80
N PHE A 184 -39.03 16.61 32.63
CA PHE A 184 -39.98 16.43 33.72
C PHE A 184 -39.77 15.10 34.46
N ILE A 185 -39.56 14.00 33.73
CA ILE A 185 -39.26 12.68 34.32
C ILE A 185 -37.95 12.73 35.13
N LEU A 186 -36.92 13.42 34.61
CA LEU A 186 -35.64 13.56 35.30
C LEU A 186 -35.79 14.36 36.61
N ALA A 187 -36.58 15.44 36.60
CA ALA A 187 -36.85 16.23 37.78
C ALA A 187 -37.62 15.42 38.84
N LEU A 188 -38.62 14.64 38.43
CA LEU A 188 -39.35 13.74 39.35
C LEU A 188 -38.43 12.71 40.00
N LEU A 189 -37.54 12.07 39.23
CA LEU A 189 -36.58 11.10 39.76
C LEU A 189 -35.63 11.75 40.78
N SER A 190 -35.17 12.98 40.53
CA SER A 190 -34.32 13.70 41.50
C SER A 190 -35.05 14.03 42.81
N ALA A 191 -36.34 14.39 42.74
CA ALA A 191 -37.13 14.71 43.92
C ALA A 191 -37.40 13.46 44.77
N VAL A 192 -37.73 12.33 44.13
CA VAL A 192 -37.93 11.05 44.82
C VAL A 192 -36.64 10.58 45.48
N PHE A 193 -35.51 10.68 44.80
CA PHE A 193 -34.22 10.29 45.36
C PHE A 193 -33.82 11.19 46.55
N GLY A 194 -34.03 12.51 46.44
CA GLY A 194 -33.81 13.44 47.55
C GLY A 194 -34.71 13.14 48.76
N CYS A 195 -35.98 12.83 48.53
CA CYS A 195 -36.92 12.47 49.59
C CYS A 195 -36.52 11.16 50.29
N MET A 196 -36.08 10.15 49.53
CA MET A 196 -35.56 8.90 50.07
C MET A 196 -34.32 9.13 50.95
N LEU A 197 -33.37 9.95 50.49
CA LEU A 197 -32.18 10.31 51.28
C LEU A 197 -32.55 11.08 52.55
N TYR A 198 -33.53 11.99 52.49
CA TYR A 198 -34.02 12.71 53.66
C TYR A 198 -34.67 11.78 54.69
N LEU A 199 -35.47 10.80 54.26
CA LEU A 199 -36.07 9.81 55.15
C LEU A 199 -35.01 8.90 55.79
N ILE A 200 -33.97 8.51 55.04
CA ILE A 200 -32.82 7.76 55.58
C ILE A 200 -32.05 8.59 56.61
N TYR A 201 -31.86 9.89 56.34
CA TYR A 201 -31.19 10.79 57.28
C TYR A 201 -31.99 10.96 58.58
N LYS A 202 -33.31 11.21 58.47
CA LYS A 202 -34.20 11.39 59.64
C LYS A 202 -34.28 10.12 60.50
N THR A 203 -34.35 8.93 59.90
CA THR A 203 -34.39 7.66 60.64
C THR A 203 -33.06 7.34 61.34
N ARG A 204 -31.93 7.80 60.80
CA ARG A 204 -30.62 7.71 61.47
C ARG A 204 -30.48 8.68 62.66
N GLY A 205 -30.97 9.91 62.53
CA GLY A 205 -30.93 10.90 63.62
C GLY A 205 -31.81 10.57 64.83
N SER A 206 -32.87 9.76 64.64
CA SER A 206 -33.78 9.39 65.73
C SER A 206 -33.28 8.21 66.58
N ARG A 207 -32.21 7.50 66.18
CA ARG A 207 -31.64 6.37 66.94
C ARG A 207 -30.58 6.79 67.96
N THR A 208 -30.19 8.06 68.00
CA THR A 208 -29.16 8.58 68.93
C THR A 208 -29.73 9.36 70.11
N ALA A 209 -31.05 9.36 70.33
CA ALA A 209 -31.73 10.13 71.39
C ALA A 209 -32.49 9.27 72.42
N THR A 210 -32.17 7.98 72.53
CA THR A 210 -32.58 7.13 73.66
C THR A 210 -31.35 6.44 74.23
N LEU A 211 -30.67 7.16 75.12
CA LEU A 211 -29.82 6.68 76.20
C LEU A 211 -30.13 7.54 77.41
#